data_AF-T1BBU2-F1
#
_entry.id   AF-T1BBU2-F1
#
_cell.length_a   1.000
_cell.length_b   1.000
_cell.length_c   1.000
_cell.angle_alpha   90.00
_cell.angle_beta   90.00
_cell.angle_gamma   90.00
#
_symmetry.space_group_name_H-M   'P 1'
#
loop_
_entity.id
_entity.type
_entity.pdbx_description
1 polymer ?
#
loop_
_entity_poly.entity_id
_entity_poly.type
_entity_poly.pdbx_seq_one_letter_code
_entity_poly.pdbx_strand_id
1 'polypeptide(L)'
;MNALEKEIFYDLDHDLLLKDGPPLDFGGIGKGLALRNLSRLLKDFSGSSPHLIEAGGDIVTFVGNYPEEPWFVDIENPFSVENLPLMVRLGNNSVATSSTKIRSWRLNGTQKHHLIDPATMDSSDSDLVSVSV
;
A
#
# COMPACT_ATOMS: atom_id res chain seq x y z
N MET A 1 9.39 24.14 28.75
CA MET A 1 8.20 23.28 28.93
C MET A 1 8.13 22.33 27.75
N ASN A 2 8.50 21.06 27.96
CA ASN A 2 8.43 20.00 26.94
C ASN A 2 6.98 19.58 26.76
N ALA A 3 6.35 20.02 25.68
CA ALA A 3 5.16 19.38 25.14
C ALA A 3 5.64 18.54 23.97
N LEU A 4 5.52 17.21 24.05
CA LEU A 4 5.53 16.21 22.97
C LEU A 4 6.02 14.81 23.41
N GLU A 5 5.91 14.44 24.69
CA GLU A 5 5.69 13.01 25.00
C GLU A 5 4.24 12.69 24.63
N LYS A 6 3.99 12.46 23.34
CA LYS A 6 2.74 11.86 22.88
C LYS A 6 2.78 10.40 23.30
N GLU A 7 2.16 10.11 24.43
CA GLU A 7 2.05 8.76 24.97
C GLU A 7 1.17 7.92 24.04
N ILE A 8 1.80 7.01 23.31
CA ILE A 8 1.15 5.99 22.49
C ILE A 8 0.93 4.78 23.40
N PHE A 9 -0.26 4.19 23.39
CA PHE A 9 -0.59 3.02 24.19
C PHE A 9 -1.24 1.92 23.35
N TYR A 10 -1.21 0.69 23.85
CA TYR A 10 -2.03 -0.40 23.35
C TYR A 10 -3.26 -0.54 24.23
N ASP A 11 -4.43 -0.74 23.64
CA ASP A 11 -5.58 -1.23 24.41
C ASP A 11 -5.60 -2.76 24.53
N LEU A 12 -6.65 -3.31 25.15
CA LEU A 12 -6.82 -4.75 25.35
C LEU A 12 -7.03 -5.52 24.03
N ASP A 13 -7.44 -4.82 22.98
CA ASP A 13 -7.64 -5.36 21.64
C ASP A 13 -6.37 -5.20 20.76
N HIS A 14 -5.28 -4.70 21.35
CA HIS A 14 -3.98 -4.43 20.72
C HIS A 14 -3.99 -3.30 19.69
N ASP A 15 -4.99 -2.42 19.76
CA ASP A 15 -5.02 -1.21 18.93
C ASP A 15 -4.03 -0.18 19.48
N LEU A 16 -3.31 0.46 18.56
CA LEU A 16 -2.35 1.50 18.86
C LEU A 16 -3.11 2.83 18.98
N LEU A 17 -3.25 3.35 20.19
CA LEU A 17 -4.04 4.54 20.48
C LEU A 17 -3.15 5.76 20.67
N LEU A 18 -3.62 6.91 20.18
CA LEU A 18 -3.17 8.21 20.67
C LEU A 18 -3.93 8.53 21.96
N LYS A 19 -3.24 9.10 22.97
CA LYS A 19 -3.88 9.66 24.16
C LYS A 19 -5.00 10.63 23.75
N ASP A 20 -6.22 10.33 24.20
CA ASP A 20 -7.47 11.06 23.88
C ASP A 20 -7.79 11.15 22.37
N GLY A 21 -7.22 10.25 21.54
CA GLY A 21 -7.38 10.23 20.09
C GLY A 21 -7.99 8.92 19.56
N PRO A 22 -8.32 8.86 18.26
CA PRO A 22 -8.82 7.64 17.65
C PRO A 22 -7.73 6.55 17.59
N PRO A 23 -8.11 5.27 17.40
CA PRO A 23 -7.18 4.22 17.04
C PRO A 23 -6.39 4.56 15.78
N LEU A 24 -5.12 4.17 15.76
CA LEU A 24 -4.27 4.32 14.59
C LEU A 24 -4.36 3.08 13.70
N ASP A 25 -4.78 3.29 12.46
CA ASP A 25 -4.74 2.28 11.41
C ASP A 25 -3.58 2.56 10.45
N PHE A 26 -2.72 1.56 10.24
CA PHE A 26 -1.57 1.62 9.33
C PHE A 26 -1.83 0.88 8.01
N GLY A 27 -3.05 0.43 7.74
CA GLY A 27 -3.44 -0.34 6.57
C GLY A 27 -3.09 0.33 5.24
N GLY A 28 -3.10 1.67 5.20
CA GLY A 28 -2.75 2.46 4.02
C GLY A 28 -1.24 2.63 3.74
N ILE A 29 -0.35 2.26 4.68
CA ILE A 29 1.11 2.50 4.55
C ILE A 29 1.99 1.32 4.97
N GLY A 30 1.46 0.41 5.78
CA GLY A 30 2.21 -0.66 6.43
C GLY A 30 2.88 -1.61 5.45
N LYS A 31 2.16 -2.02 4.39
CA LYS A 31 2.69 -2.91 3.34
C LYS A 31 3.89 -2.29 2.65
N GLY A 32 3.74 -1.07 2.11
CA GLY A 32 4.83 -0.34 1.47
C GLY A 32 6.06 -0.17 2.36
N LEU A 33 5.87 0.12 3.66
CA LEU A 33 6.98 0.18 4.62
C LEU A 33 7.67 -1.17 4.82
N ALA A 34 6.90 -2.25 4.97
CA ALA A 34 7.42 -3.60 5.12
C ALA A 34 8.23 -4.04 3.89
N LEU A 35 7.70 -3.81 2.68
CA LEU A 35 8.39 -4.13 1.42
C LEU A 35 9.70 -3.36 1.27
N ARG A 36 9.72 -2.07 1.60
CA ARG A 36 10.94 -1.26 1.56
C ARG A 36 12.00 -1.75 2.54
N ASN A 37 11.59 -2.13 3.75
CA ASN A 37 12.50 -2.68 4.76
C ASN A 37 13.04 -4.04 4.33
N LEU A 38 12.18 -4.92 3.79
CA LEU A 38 12.61 -6.22 3.29
C LEU A 38 13.58 -6.07 2.10
N SER A 39 13.32 -5.15 1.17
CA SER A 39 14.25 -4.86 0.08
C SER A 39 15.63 -4.40 0.59
N ARG A 40 15.68 -3.57 1.63
CA ARG A 40 16.95 -3.18 2.28
C ARG A 40 17.69 -4.40 2.84
N LEU A 41 17.00 -5.24 3.62
CA LEU A 41 17.59 -6.47 4.17
C LEU A 41 18.10 -7.41 3.08
N LEU A 42 17.36 -7.56 1.98
CA LEU A 42 17.79 -8.38 0.85
C LEU A 42 19.02 -7.80 0.15
N LYS A 43 19.13 -6.47 0.01
CA LYS A 43 20.33 -5.84 -0.57
C LYS A 43 21.57 -6.15 0.26
N ASP A 44 21.46 -6.02 1.58
CA ASP A 44 22.55 -6.26 2.53
C ASP A 44 22.95 -7.74 2.54
N PHE A 45 21.97 -8.65 2.49
CA PHE A 45 22.22 -10.09 2.55
C PHE A 45 22.74 -10.69 1.23
N SER A 46 22.23 -10.23 0.09
CA SER A 46 22.46 -10.85 -1.22
C SER A 46 23.52 -10.16 -2.09
N GLY A 47 24.22 -9.15 -1.55
CA GLY A 47 25.30 -8.46 -2.26
C GLY A 47 24.83 -7.75 -3.54
N SER A 48 23.68 -7.08 -3.47
CA SER A 48 23.03 -6.40 -4.61
C SER A 48 22.48 -7.32 -5.71
N SER A 49 22.00 -8.51 -5.36
CA SER A 49 21.24 -9.34 -6.32
C SER A 49 19.88 -8.70 -6.66
N PRO A 50 19.45 -8.71 -7.93
CA PRO A 50 18.17 -8.15 -8.34
C PRO A 50 17.00 -8.89 -7.69
N HIS A 51 15.93 -8.18 -7.38
CA HIS A 51 14.70 -8.76 -6.82
C HIS A 51 13.48 -7.87 -7.05
N LEU A 52 12.32 -8.51 -7.03
CA LEU A 52 11.00 -7.89 -6.97
C LEU A 52 10.26 -8.50 -5.78
N ILE A 53 9.62 -7.65 -4.99
CA ILE A 53 8.81 -8.06 -3.83
C ILE A 53 7.41 -7.48 -4.02
N GLU A 54 6.40 -8.32 -3.90
CA GLU A 54 4.99 -7.96 -4.06
C GLU A 54 4.20 -8.32 -2.78
N ALA A 55 3.28 -7.44 -2.39
CA ALA A 55 2.30 -7.72 -1.34
C ALA A 55 0.97 -7.00 -1.60
N GLY A 56 0.01 -7.74 -2.17
CA GLY A 56 -1.37 -7.28 -2.37
C GLY A 56 -1.46 -6.02 -3.22
N GLY A 57 -0.74 -5.98 -4.35
CA GLY A 57 -0.70 -4.88 -5.31
C GLY A 57 0.33 -3.79 -5.02
N ASP A 58 1.08 -3.90 -3.92
CA ASP A 58 2.23 -3.04 -3.62
C ASP A 58 3.51 -3.79 -4.05
N ILE A 59 4.38 -3.12 -4.82
CA ILE A 59 5.57 -3.72 -5.39
C ILE A 59 6.79 -2.85 -5.12
N VAL A 60 7.90 -3.47 -4.72
CA VAL A 60 9.23 -2.85 -4.66
C VAL A 60 10.18 -3.63 -5.56
N THR A 61 10.93 -2.90 -6.38
CA THR A 61 11.88 -3.45 -7.35
C THR A 61 13.30 -3.01 -7.04
N PHE A 62 14.23 -3.90 -7.33
CA PHE A 62 15.65 -3.63 -7.31
C PHE A 62 16.33 -4.37 -8.45
N VAL A 63 17.04 -3.64 -9.29
CA VAL A 63 17.76 -4.20 -10.47
C VAL A 63 19.19 -4.60 -10.15
N GLY A 64 19.68 -4.25 -8.96
CA GLY A 64 20.99 -4.69 -8.50
C GLY A 64 22.12 -4.34 -9.46
N ASN A 65 22.95 -5.33 -9.74
CA ASN A 65 24.08 -5.21 -10.66
C ASN A 65 23.67 -5.17 -12.15
N TYR A 66 22.37 -5.23 -12.47
CA TYR A 66 21.85 -5.24 -13.84
C TYR A 66 20.96 -4.02 -14.12
N PRO A 67 21.49 -2.78 -14.04
CA PRO A 67 20.69 -1.55 -14.15
C PRO A 67 19.95 -1.37 -15.48
N GLU A 68 20.43 -2.04 -16.54
CA GLU A 68 19.82 -2.02 -17.87
C GLU A 68 18.65 -3.00 -18.03
N GLU A 69 18.44 -3.89 -17.05
CA GLU A 69 17.39 -4.91 -17.04
C GLU A 69 16.28 -4.52 -16.07
N PRO A 70 15.32 -3.67 -16.48
CA PRO A 70 14.22 -3.26 -15.63
C PRO A 70 13.26 -4.43 -15.37
N TRP A 71 12.50 -4.30 -14.30
CA TRP A 71 11.28 -5.06 -14.11
C TRP A 71 10.14 -4.46 -14.93
N PHE A 72 9.29 -5.31 -15.48
CA PHE A 72 8.06 -4.90 -16.14
C PHE A 72 6.89 -5.37 -15.28
N VAL A 73 6.01 -4.45 -14.92
CA VAL A 73 4.86 -4.70 -14.06
C VAL A 73 3.61 -4.27 -14.79
N ASP A 74 2.67 -5.19 -14.94
CA ASP A 74 1.35 -4.87 -15.50
C ASP A 74 0.50 -4.13 -14.47
N ILE A 75 -0.22 -3.11 -14.90
CA ILE A 75 -1.25 -2.46 -14.10
C ILE A 75 -2.56 -3.19 -14.38
N GLU A 76 -3.28 -3.66 -13.36
CA GLU A 76 -4.52 -4.39 -13.59
C GLU A 76 -5.65 -3.48 -14.10
N ASN A 77 -6.49 -3.99 -15.00
CA ASN A 77 -7.74 -3.32 -15.36
C ASN A 77 -8.79 -3.59 -14.27
N PRO A 78 -9.29 -2.57 -13.56
CA PRO A 78 -10.26 -2.78 -12.48
C PRO A 78 -11.65 -3.24 -12.96
N PHE A 79 -11.88 -3.33 -14.28
CA PHE A 79 -13.15 -3.74 -14.88
C PHE A 79 -13.10 -5.07 -15.63
N SER A 80 -11.93 -5.57 -16.03
CA SER A 80 -11.81 -6.83 -16.78
C SER A 80 -10.41 -7.42 -16.73
N VAL A 81 -10.30 -8.69 -16.35
CA VAL A 81 -9.01 -9.39 -16.28
C VAL A 81 -8.47 -9.79 -17.66
N GLU A 82 -9.29 -9.71 -18.72
CA GLU A 82 -8.96 -10.23 -20.06
C GLU A 82 -8.27 -9.19 -20.96
N ASN A 83 -8.29 -7.92 -20.58
CA ASN A 83 -7.57 -6.86 -21.27
C ASN A 83 -6.36 -6.49 -20.43
N LEU A 84 -5.14 -6.66 -20.95
CA LEU A 84 -3.91 -6.18 -20.32
C LEU A 84 -3.84 -4.65 -20.49
N PRO A 85 -4.24 -3.80 -19.51
CA PRO A 85 -3.99 -2.39 -19.69
C PRO A 85 -2.55 -2.12 -19.23
N LEU A 86 -1.90 -1.16 -19.87
CA LEU A 86 -0.71 -0.46 -19.39
C LEU A 86 0.33 -1.25 -18.55
N MET A 87 1.50 -1.45 -19.13
CA MET A 87 2.68 -1.96 -18.42
C MET A 87 3.60 -0.81 -18.01
N VAL A 88 4.18 -0.88 -16.81
CA VAL A 88 5.17 0.07 -16.32
C VAL A 88 6.56 -0.57 -16.22
N ARG A 89 7.58 0.20 -16.59
CA ARG A 89 9.00 -0.18 -16.50
C ARG A 89 9.59 0.35 -15.19
N LEU A 90 10.09 -0.53 -14.34
CA LEU A 90 10.62 -0.21 -13.01
C LEU A 90 12.08 -0.64 -12.85
N GLY A 91 12.95 0.29 -12.43
CA GLY A 91 14.33 0.01 -12.05
C GLY A 91 14.46 -0.27 -10.55
N ASN A 92 14.97 0.70 -9.78
CA ASN A 92 15.02 0.68 -8.32
C ASN A 92 13.86 1.48 -7.71
N ASN A 93 12.63 1.18 -8.14
CA ASN A 93 11.43 1.95 -7.79
C ASN A 93 10.37 1.06 -7.13
N SER A 94 9.24 1.66 -6.79
CA SER A 94 8.07 0.98 -6.28
C SER A 94 6.84 1.42 -7.05
N VAL A 95 5.82 0.57 -7.07
CA VAL A 95 4.46 0.94 -7.47
C VAL A 95 3.49 0.42 -6.43
N ALA A 96 2.48 1.21 -6.05
CA ALA A 96 1.42 0.75 -5.15
C ALA A 96 0.06 1.10 -5.73
N THR A 97 -0.89 0.17 -5.63
CA THR A 97 -2.22 0.32 -6.22
C THR A 97 -3.31 0.28 -5.14
N SER A 98 -4.12 1.33 -5.08
CA SER A 98 -5.33 1.38 -4.25
C SER A 98 -6.57 1.20 -5.13
N SER A 99 -7.51 0.36 -4.69
CA SER A 99 -8.71 0.03 -5.46
C SER A 99 -9.95 -0.05 -4.58
N THR A 100 -11.08 0.43 -5.11
CA THR A 100 -12.39 0.32 -4.48
C THR A 100 -13.04 -1.06 -4.68
N LYS A 101 -12.44 -1.95 -5.49
CA LYS A 101 -13.03 -3.25 -5.86
C LYS A 101 -12.73 -4.37 -4.86
N ILE A 102 -11.47 -4.51 -4.46
CA ILE A 102 -10.97 -5.70 -3.75
C ILE A 102 -11.59 -5.82 -2.36
N ARG A 103 -11.50 -4.77 -1.55
CA ARG A 103 -12.05 -4.71 -0.19
C ARG A 103 -13.32 -3.85 -0.19
N SER A 104 -14.41 -4.44 -0.67
CA SER A 104 -15.72 -3.82 -0.81
C SER A 104 -16.86 -4.70 -0.29
N TRP A 105 -17.95 -4.07 0.14
CA TRP A 105 -19.13 -4.75 0.71
C TRP A 105 -20.40 -3.95 0.44
N ARG A 106 -21.57 -4.50 0.80
CA ARG A 106 -22.84 -3.76 0.77
C ARG A 106 -23.32 -3.48 2.19
N LEU A 107 -23.75 -2.25 2.43
CA LEU A 107 -24.35 -1.82 3.68
C LEU A 107 -25.61 -1.00 3.37
N ASN A 108 -26.77 -1.42 3.89
CA ASN A 108 -28.07 -0.78 3.66
C ASN A 108 -28.41 -0.54 2.16
N GLY A 109 -28.01 -1.48 1.30
CA GLY A 109 -28.22 -1.39 -0.15
C GLY A 109 -27.16 -0.60 -0.92
N THR A 110 -26.30 0.15 -0.23
CA THR A 110 -25.23 0.95 -0.81
C THR A 110 -23.92 0.17 -0.85
N GLN A 111 -23.17 0.27 -1.95
CA GLN A 111 -21.82 -0.30 -2.05
C GLN A 111 -20.85 0.54 -1.22
N LYS A 112 -20.02 -0.12 -0.42
CA LYS A 112 -18.99 0.47 0.45
C LYS A 112 -17.64 -0.18 0.17
N HIS A 113 -16.56 0.49 0.54
CA HIS A 113 -15.20 0.01 0.45
C HIS A 113 -14.30 0.59 1.54
N HIS A 114 -13.13 -0.02 1.73
CA HIS A 114 -12.22 0.29 2.83
C HIS A 114 -11.45 1.62 2.72
N LEU A 115 -11.44 2.28 1.56
CA LEU A 115 -10.86 3.62 1.43
C LEU A 115 -11.83 4.63 2.05
N ILE A 116 -11.48 5.18 3.20
CA ILE A 116 -12.34 6.08 3.99
C ILE A 116 -11.98 7.54 3.70
N ASP A 117 -12.98 8.36 3.45
CA ASP A 117 -12.83 9.82 3.48
C ASP A 117 -12.84 10.28 4.95
N PRO A 118 -11.72 10.82 5.47
CA PRO A 118 -11.62 11.23 6.86
C PRO A 118 -12.55 12.40 7.22
N ALA A 119 -13.05 13.18 6.26
CA ALA A 119 -13.99 14.26 6.53
C ALA A 119 -15.41 13.75 6.82
N THR A 120 -15.79 12.61 6.23
CA THR A 120 -17.13 12.03 6.36
C THR A 120 -17.15 10.77 7.24
N MET A 121 -15.98 10.17 7.49
CA MET A 121 -15.83 8.89 8.18
C MET A 121 -16.58 7.74 7.49
N ASP A 122 -16.78 7.85 6.18
CA ASP A 122 -17.44 6.87 5.33
C ASP A 122 -16.54 6.51 4.13
N SER A 123 -16.89 5.48 3.37
CA SER A 123 -16.22 5.15 2.11
C SER A 123 -16.15 6.39 1.20
N SER A 124 -14.97 6.70 0.68
CA SER A 124 -14.77 7.86 -0.20
C SER A 124 -15.67 7.80 -1.44
N ASP A 125 -16.35 8.91 -1.76
CA ASP A 125 -17.19 9.03 -2.95
C ASP A 125 -16.40 9.72 -4.07
N SER A 126 -15.98 8.96 -5.08
CA SER A 126 -15.25 9.49 -6.24
C SER A 126 -15.50 8.63 -7.47
N ASP A 127 -15.17 9.17 -8.64
CA ASP A 127 -15.22 8.45 -9.92
C ASP A 127 -13.96 7.58 -10.17
N LEU A 128 -12.99 7.60 -9.25
CA LEU A 128 -11.78 6.79 -9.32
C LEU A 128 -12.04 5.37 -8.80
N VAL A 129 -11.72 4.37 -9.62
CA VAL A 129 -11.87 2.95 -9.26
C VAL A 129 -10.56 2.34 -8.80
N SER A 130 -9.46 2.73 -9.43
CA SER A 130 -8.10 2.27 -9.10
C SER A 130 -7.11 3.40 -9.36
N VAL A 131 -6.11 3.53 -8.49
CA VAL A 131 -5.01 4.50 -8.63
C VAL A 131 -3.71 3.77 -8.33
N SER A 132 -2.76 3.87 -9.26
CA SER A 132 -1.39 3.38 -9.08
C SER A 132 -0.42 4.56 -9.03
N VAL A 133 0.51 4.55 -8.08
CA VAL A 133 1.56 5.57 -7.89
C VAL A 133 2.93 4.92 -7.86
#